data_AF-A0A1E4B0Y5-F1
#
_entry.id   AF-A0A1E4B0Y5-F1
#
_cell.length_a   1.000
_cell.length_b   1.000
_cell.length_c   1.000
_cell.angle_alpha   90.00
_cell.angle_beta   90.00
_cell.angle_gamma   90.00
#
_symmetry.space_group_name_H-M   'P 1'
#
loop_
_entity.id
_entity.type
_entity.pdbx_description
1 polymer ?
#
loop_
_entity_poly.entity_id
_entity_poly.type
_entity_poly.pdbx_seq_one_letter_code
_entity_poly.pdbx_strand_id
1 'polypeptide(L)'
;MTRRHRMQVTVSGARRPEDGSLGGLFSAKQVIDLLTKSGAEYLRYYHARDKEGKRTLVLVAADAKGNDLISSTTEVLDQHWSCPPFCPEATSSLRG
;
A
#
# COMPACT_ATOMS: atom_id res chain seq x y z
N MET A 1 -29.20 -20.72 -7.01
CA MET A 1 -27.92 -20.44 -7.72
C MET A 1 -27.33 -19.15 -7.19
N THR A 2 -26.51 -19.21 -6.14
CA THR A 2 -25.90 -18.02 -5.50
C THR A 2 -24.52 -17.79 -6.09
N ARG A 3 -24.41 -16.70 -6.85
CA ARG A 3 -23.25 -16.28 -7.62
C ARG A 3 -22.07 -15.99 -6.68
N ARG A 4 -21.07 -16.88 -6.65
CA ARG A 4 -19.78 -16.62 -6.00
C ARG A 4 -19.09 -15.49 -6.74
N HIS A 5 -19.06 -14.28 -6.17
CA HIS A 5 -18.15 -13.24 -6.63
C HIS A 5 -16.71 -13.61 -6.24
N ARG A 6 -16.09 -14.49 -7.04
CA ARG A 6 -14.64 -14.58 -7.12
C ARG A 6 -14.19 -13.55 -8.14
N MET A 7 -14.13 -12.28 -7.75
CA MET A 7 -13.30 -11.32 -8.49
C MET A 7 -11.85 -11.65 -8.13
N GLN A 8 -11.25 -12.57 -8.90
CA GLN A 8 -9.81 -12.49 -9.10
C GLN A 8 -9.56 -11.11 -9.69
N VAL A 9 -8.99 -10.21 -8.89
CA VAL A 9 -8.37 -9.00 -9.41
C VAL A 9 -7.13 -9.49 -10.16
N THR A 10 -7.32 -9.92 -11.41
CA THR A 10 -6.20 -10.03 -12.33
C THR A 10 -5.78 -8.61 -12.61
N VAL A 11 -4.56 -8.24 -12.24
CA VAL A 11 -3.94 -6.98 -12.60
C VAL A 11 -3.57 -7.06 -14.10
N SER A 12 -4.57 -7.27 -14.97
CA SER A 12 -4.40 -7.32 -16.42
C SER A 12 -4.38 -5.89 -16.94
N GLY A 13 -3.18 -5.40 -17.23
CA GLY A 13 -2.95 -4.06 -17.79
C GLY A 13 -1.99 -3.18 -17.00
N ALA A 14 -1.44 -3.64 -15.86
CA ALA A 14 -0.45 -2.84 -15.15
C ALA A 14 0.83 -2.70 -15.98
N ARG A 15 1.29 -1.45 -16.17
CA ARG A 15 2.71 -1.17 -16.43
C ARG A 15 3.50 -2.03 -15.45
N ARG A 16 4.27 -3.01 -15.96
CA ARG A 16 5.09 -3.88 -15.11
C ARG A 16 5.77 -3.01 -14.06
N PRO A 17 5.63 -3.34 -12.77
CA PRO A 17 6.39 -2.64 -11.76
C PRO A 17 7.87 -2.71 -12.10
N GLU A 18 8.57 -1.59 -11.93
CA GLU A 18 10.01 -1.54 -12.09
C GLU A 18 10.62 -2.55 -11.09
N ASP A 19 11.64 -3.29 -11.54
CA ASP A 19 12.31 -4.37 -10.78
C ASP A 19 11.46 -5.60 -10.42
N GLY A 20 10.28 -5.76 -11.01
CA GLY A 20 9.44 -6.96 -10.78
C GLY A 20 8.76 -7.00 -9.41
N SER A 21 8.82 -5.92 -8.62
CA SER A 21 8.12 -5.79 -7.34
C SER A 21 6.61 -5.62 -7.57
N LEU A 22 5.82 -6.65 -7.28
CA LEU A 22 4.37 -6.63 -7.53
C LEU A 22 3.55 -5.91 -6.45
N GLY A 23 4.15 -5.70 -5.28
CA GLY A 23 3.55 -4.96 -4.18
C GLY A 23 4.53 -4.71 -3.07
N GLY A 24 4.00 -4.33 -1.91
CA GLY A 24 4.78 -4.03 -0.72
C GLY A 24 4.00 -4.31 0.55
N LEU A 25 4.71 -4.47 1.66
CA LEU A 25 4.10 -4.60 2.99
C LEU A 25 4.57 -3.50 3.93
N PHE A 26 3.66 -3.04 4.79
CA PHE A 26 3.93 -2.10 5.86
C PHE A 26 3.78 -2.79 7.21
N SER A 27 4.48 -2.30 8.23
CA SER A 27 4.31 -2.81 9.59
C SER A 27 2.89 -2.54 10.09
N ALA A 28 2.24 -3.55 10.66
CA ALA A 28 0.93 -3.41 11.29
C ALA A 28 0.95 -2.29 12.36
N LYS A 29 2.02 -2.22 13.16
CA LYS A 29 2.18 -1.17 14.17
C LYS A 29 2.15 0.23 13.54
N GLN A 30 2.90 0.45 12.46
CA GLN A 30 2.96 1.76 11.81
C GLN A 30 1.62 2.14 11.17
N VAL A 31 0.91 1.18 10.57
CA VAL A 31 -0.43 1.42 10.01
C VAL A 31 -1.43 1.75 11.11
N ILE A 32 -1.40 1.06 12.25
CA ILE A 32 -2.24 1.37 13.41
C ILE A 32 -1.89 2.75 13.97
N ASP A 33 -0.61 3.11 14.06
CA ASP A 33 -0.16 4.43 14.53
C ASP A 33 -0.71 5.55 13.61
N LEU A 34 -0.78 5.33 12.28
CA LEU A 34 -1.47 6.25 11.35
C LEU A 34 -2.97 6.36 11.63
N LEU A 35 -3.65 5.23 11.84
CA LEU A 35 -5.10 5.17 12.04
C LEU A 35 -5.55 5.65 13.42
N THR A 36 -4.65 5.67 14.41
CA THR A 36 -4.97 6.14 15.78
C THR A 36 -4.92 7.67 15.89
N LYS A 37 -4.48 8.37 14.82
CA LYS A 37 -4.48 9.83 14.81
C LYS A 37 -5.89 10.39 14.94
N SER A 38 -5.99 11.53 15.63
CA SER A 38 -7.26 12.23 15.77
C SER A 38 -7.81 12.62 14.39
N GLY A 39 -9.05 12.21 14.12
CA GLY A 39 -9.74 12.48 12.85
C GLY A 39 -9.39 11.51 11.72
N ALA A 40 -8.53 10.50 11.93
CA ALA A 40 -8.24 9.50 10.90
C ALA A 40 -9.42 8.53 10.73
N GLU A 41 -9.98 8.48 9.52
CA GLU A 41 -11.03 7.53 9.15
C GLU A 41 -10.61 6.59 8.02
N TYR A 42 -9.69 7.04 7.18
CA TYR A 42 -9.23 6.30 6.02
C TYR A 42 -7.71 6.21 5.96
N LEU A 43 -7.23 5.19 5.24
CA LEU A 43 -5.85 5.08 4.82
C LEU A 43 -5.80 5.34 3.31
N ARG A 44 -5.08 6.38 2.91
CA ARG A 44 -4.80 6.69 1.51
C ARG A 44 -3.42 6.16 1.12
N TYR A 45 -3.31 5.72 -0.12
CA TYR A 45 -2.01 5.37 -0.71
C TYR A 45 -1.73 6.21 -1.96
N TYR A 46 -0.46 6.54 -2.16
CA TYR A 46 0.06 7.21 -3.35
C TYR A 46 1.17 6.38 -3.98
N HIS A 47 1.27 6.44 -5.31
CA HIS A 47 2.43 5.95 -6.05
C HIS A 47 3.48 7.04 -6.12
N ALA A 48 4.68 6.76 -5.64
CA ALA A 48 5.80 7.70 -5.63
C ALA A 48 7.07 7.04 -6.17
N ARG A 49 8.15 7.82 -6.22
CA ARG A 49 9.52 7.33 -6.43
C ARG A 49 10.38 7.77 -5.24
N ASP A 50 11.24 6.90 -4.76
CA ASP A 50 12.22 7.24 -3.74
C ASP A 50 13.39 8.06 -4.33
N LYS A 51 14.40 8.36 -3.50
CA LYS A 51 15.58 9.13 -3.90
C LYS A 51 16.44 8.44 -4.96
N GLU A 52 16.30 7.13 -5.10
CA GLU A 52 17.01 6.30 -6.08
C GLU A 52 16.17 6.14 -7.36
N GLY A 53 14.98 6.74 -7.41
CA GLY A 53 14.06 6.69 -8.53
C GLY A 53 13.19 5.42 -8.56
N LYS A 54 13.31 4.55 -7.56
CA LYS A 54 12.57 3.29 -7.47
C LYS A 54 11.13 3.57 -7.05
N ARG A 55 10.19 2.85 -7.67
CA ARG A 55 8.77 2.98 -7.33
C ARG A 55 8.54 2.61 -5.86
N THR A 56 7.90 3.50 -5.12
CA THR A 56 7.42 3.23 -3.77
C THR A 56 5.92 3.53 -3.64
N LEU A 57 5.34 3.02 -2.55
CA LEU A 57 4.02 3.39 -2.09
C LEU A 57 4.16 4.25 -0.85
N VAL A 58 3.32 5.27 -0.76
CA VAL A 58 3.26 6.19 0.37
C VAL A 58 1.89 6.08 1.01
N LEU A 59 1.82 5.76 2.30
CA LEU A 59 0.57 5.73 3.06
C LEU A 59 0.40 6.98 3.91
N VAL A 60 -0.84 7.46 3.97
CA VAL A 60 -1.24 8.64 4.73
C VAL A 60 -2.63 8.39 5.35
N ALA A 61 -2.85 8.87 6.57
CA ALA A 61 -4.19 8.89 7.16
C ALA A 61 -5.03 10.03 6.56
N ALA A 62 -6.30 9.79 6.27
CA ALA A 62 -7.22 10.81 5.77
C ALA A 62 -8.47 10.92 6.65
N ASP A 63 -9.04 12.12 6.70
CA ASP A 63 -10.24 12.42 7.47
C ASP A 63 -11.53 12.01 6.74
N ALA A 64 -12.67 12.15 7.45
CA ALA A 64 -14.02 11.88 6.92
C ALA A 64 -14.36 12.61 5.62
N LYS A 65 -13.70 13.76 5.38
CA LYS A 65 -13.90 14.61 4.19
C LYS A 65 -12.94 14.24 3.06
N GLY A 66 -12.03 13.30 3.30
CA GLY A 66 -11.00 12.88 2.37
C GLY A 66 -9.81 13.84 2.31
N ASN A 67 -9.58 14.68 3.33
CA ASN A 67 -8.34 15.45 3.43
C ASN A 67 -7.24 14.61 4.07
N ASP A 68 -6.02 14.76 3.57
CA ASP A 68 -4.86 14.10 4.13
C ASP A 68 -4.45 14.75 5.46
N LEU A 69 -4.25 13.93 6.48
CA LEU A 69 -3.80 14.34 7.82
C LEU A 69 -2.27 14.39 7.86
N ILE A 70 -1.71 15.38 7.16
CA ILE A 70 -0.28 15.67 7.11
C ILE A 70 -0.03 17.05 7.69
N SER A 71 0.56 17.08 8.88
CA SER A 71 1.10 18.27 9.55
C SER A 71 2.63 18.24 9.64
N SER A 72 3.26 17.06 9.53
CA SER A 72 4.72 16.91 9.52
C SER A 72 5.18 15.70 8.69
N THR A 73 6.50 15.55 8.48
CA THR A 73 7.08 14.45 7.68
C THR A 73 7.02 13.09 8.35
N THR A 74 6.79 13.01 9.67
CA THR A 74 6.69 11.74 10.43
C THR A 74 5.31 11.08 10.30
N GLU A 75 4.40 11.74 9.59
CA GLU A 75 2.99 11.39 9.48
C GLU A 75 2.65 10.61 8.22
N VAL A 76 3.68 10.15 7.53
CA VAL A 76 3.64 9.50 6.24
C VAL A 76 4.49 8.24 6.33
N LEU A 77 4.00 7.13 5.78
CA LEU A 77 4.79 5.91 5.66
C LEU A 77 5.19 5.72 4.19
N ASP A 78 6.46 5.95 3.88
CA ASP A 78 7.03 5.83 2.54
C ASP A 78 8.00 4.64 2.40
N GLN A 79 8.30 3.97 3.51
CA GLN A 79 9.14 2.79 3.60
C GLN A 79 8.28 1.53 3.72
N HIS A 80 8.16 0.79 2.62
CA HIS A 80 7.55 -0.54 2.59
C HIS A 80 8.58 -1.59 2.20
N TRP A 81 8.37 -2.84 2.61
CA TRP A 81 9.16 -3.95 2.08
C TRP A 81 8.55 -4.48 0.79
N SER A 82 9.29 -4.31 -0.31
CA SER A 82 8.87 -4.75 -1.64
C SER A 82 8.70 -6.27 -1.71
N CYS A 83 7.62 -6.72 -2.34
CA CYS A 83 7.33 -8.12 -2.59
C CYS A 83 7.06 -8.33 -4.08
N PRO A 84 7.86 -9.15 -4.81
CA PRO A 84 9.13 -9.81 -4.41
C PRO A 84 10.29 -8.83 -4.14
N PRO A 85 11.35 -9.24 -3.41
CA PRO A 85 11.69 -10.60 -2.92
C PRO A 85 11.14 -10.94 -1.53
N PHE A 86 10.73 -9.97 -0.72
CA PHE A 86 10.34 -10.20 0.69
C PHE A 86 8.88 -10.67 0.86
N CYS A 87 8.42 -11.51 -0.07
CA CYS A 87 7.07 -12.07 -0.04
C CYS A 87 6.96 -13.23 0.98
N PRO A 88 5.76 -13.49 1.54
CA PRO A 88 5.56 -14.64 2.43
C PRO A 88 5.91 -15.95 1.72
N GLU A 89 6.54 -16.91 2.42
CA GLU A 89 6.93 -18.21 1.83
C GLU A 89 5.73 -18.98 1.26
N ALA A 90 4.55 -18.80 1.85
CA ALA A 90 3.30 -19.31 1.32
C ALA A 90 2.94 -18.66 -0.03
N THR A 91 2.48 -19.47 -0.97
CA THR A 91 2.01 -19.01 -2.28
C THR A 91 0.83 -18.06 -2.12
N SER A 92 1.04 -16.76 -2.39
CA SER A 92 -0.06 -15.80 -2.55
C SER A 92 -0.58 -15.83 -3.98
N SER A 93 -1.91 -15.80 -4.16
CA SER A 93 -2.54 -15.66 -5.49
C SER A 93 -2.22 -14.32 -6.18
N LEU A 94 -1.55 -13.41 -5.49
CA LEU A 94 -1.12 -12.09 -5.97
C LEU A 94 0.36 -12.06 -6.38
N ARG A 95 1.09 -13.19 -6.31
CA ARG A 95 2.51 -13.30 -6.72
C ARG A 95 2.75 -13.25 -8.24
N GLY A 96 1.71 -13.06 -9.06
CA GLY A 96 1.79 -13.07 -10.53
C GLY A 96 1.70 -14.47 -11.11
#